data_AF-A0A9W6CDW8-F1
#
_entry.id   AF-A0A9W6CDW8-F1
#
_cell.length_a   1.000
_cell.length_b   1.000
_cell.length_c   1.000
_cell.angle_alpha   90.00
_cell.angle_beta   90.00
_cell.angle_gamma   90.00
#
_symmetry.space_group_name_H-M   'P 1'
#
loop_
_entity.id
_entity.type
_entity.pdbx_description
1 polymer ?
#
loop_
_entity_poly.entity_id
_entity_poly.type
_entity_poly.pdbx_seq_one_letter_code
_entity_poly.pdbx_strand_id
1 'polypeptide(L)'
;MKADTERAATDFAGYAFTPAETAPASPGLFILTRAVAGRPLPLYVGEGEDMAAALADFHAANAKEAGVADGLFVLDRPMARVRLHTLRDIVSRFDPPLNVEHRKAPAAPELAALVEDRGAGLGGLNEQPGAALSVTEDDLKRLVESFYGRAAADPLLGPVFARAIPDWAGHYQIVQNFWSRTLLGTTRYSGMPFAAHIPLQLKPEHFTRWVALFKETAAEVLEPVAAARAIAKVEHMSTCFQAGLFPPDLGAGHAHGVHPQPAHPHAG
;
A
#
# COMPACT_ATOMS: atom_id res chain seq x y z
N MET A 1 -17.55 19.33 43.61
CA MET A 1 -16.74 20.23 42.78
C MET A 1 -15.57 19.41 42.25
N LYS A 2 -15.74 18.73 41.11
CA LYS A 2 -14.65 17.98 40.47
C LYS A 2 -14.01 18.94 39.47
N ALA A 3 -12.69 19.07 39.57
CA ALA A 3 -11.90 19.92 38.70
C ALA A 3 -11.98 19.37 37.27
N ASP A 4 -12.72 20.06 36.40
CA ASP A 4 -12.54 19.95 34.96
C ASP A 4 -11.16 20.48 34.64
N THR A 5 -10.20 19.56 34.54
CA THR A 5 -8.92 19.89 33.94
C THR A 5 -9.20 19.96 32.44
N GLU A 6 -9.51 21.16 31.94
CA GLU A 6 -9.56 21.47 30.52
C GLU A 6 -8.29 20.92 29.87
N ARG A 7 -8.40 19.77 29.17
CA ARG A 7 -7.25 19.22 28.45
C ARG A 7 -6.99 20.13 27.28
N ALA A 8 -5.78 20.68 27.21
CA ALA A 8 -5.39 21.62 26.18
C ALA A 8 -5.59 21.03 24.78
N ALA A 9 -6.00 21.89 23.84
CA ALA A 9 -6.08 21.51 22.44
C ALA A 9 -4.74 20.97 21.93
N THR A 10 -4.80 19.93 21.11
CA THR A 10 -3.63 19.28 20.52
C THR A 10 -3.57 19.59 19.04
N ASP A 11 -2.39 19.96 18.56
CA ASP A 11 -2.16 20.26 17.15
C ASP A 11 -1.96 18.97 16.34
N PHE A 12 -2.74 18.83 15.26
CA PHE A 12 -2.51 17.86 14.21
C PHE A 12 -2.40 18.60 12.88
N ALA A 13 -1.20 18.64 12.30
CA ALA A 13 -0.93 19.29 11.01
C ALA A 13 -1.24 20.80 10.95
N GLY A 14 -1.18 21.52 12.07
CA GLY A 14 -1.56 22.94 12.15
C GLY A 14 -3.03 23.18 12.47
N TYR A 15 -3.79 22.13 12.78
CA TYR A 15 -5.18 22.20 13.20
C TYR A 15 -5.29 21.84 14.69
N ALA A 16 -5.85 22.74 15.50
CA ALA A 16 -6.06 22.53 16.92
C ALA A 16 -7.34 21.71 17.15
N PHE A 17 -7.19 20.46 17.60
CA PHE A 17 -8.30 19.60 18.01
C PHE A 17 -8.46 19.60 19.53
N THR A 18 -9.71 19.54 19.99
CA THR A 18 -10.02 19.45 21.42
C THR A 18 -10.14 17.99 21.84
N PRO A 19 -9.48 17.56 22.93
CA PRO A 19 -9.69 16.24 23.50
C PRO A 19 -11.16 16.05 23.93
N ALA A 20 -11.74 14.88 23.64
CA ALA A 20 -13.12 14.58 23.99
C ALA A 20 -13.24 13.14 24.51
N GLU A 21 -14.20 12.91 25.42
CA GLU A 21 -14.56 11.55 25.83
C GLU A 21 -15.55 10.90 24.84
N THR A 22 -16.37 11.72 24.19
CA THR A 22 -17.36 11.31 23.18
C THR A 22 -17.37 12.29 22.01
N ALA A 23 -17.62 11.80 20.79
CA ALA A 23 -17.81 12.68 19.65
C ALA A 23 -19.18 13.38 19.74
N PRO A 24 -19.28 14.69 19.44
CA PRO A 24 -20.56 15.39 19.45
C PRO A 24 -21.37 15.09 18.18
N ALA A 25 -22.68 15.21 18.27
CA ALA A 25 -23.60 15.10 17.13
C ALA A 25 -23.65 16.42 16.33
N SER A 26 -22.48 16.87 15.88
CA SER A 26 -22.29 18.08 15.07
C SER A 26 -21.38 17.78 13.86
N PRO A 27 -21.43 18.61 12.81
CA PRO A 27 -20.53 18.44 11.68
C PRO A 27 -19.08 18.79 12.04
N GLY A 28 -18.16 17.87 11.80
CA GLY A 28 -16.75 18.06 12.12
C GLY A 28 -15.86 16.88 11.79
N LEU A 29 -14.64 16.93 12.30
CA LEU A 29 -13.67 15.84 12.22
C LEU A 29 -13.39 15.27 13.60
N PHE A 30 -13.05 13.98 13.64
CA PHE A 30 -12.54 13.31 14.82
C PHE A 30 -11.27 12.52 14.51
N ILE A 31 -10.39 12.41 15.50
CA ILE A 31 -9.16 11.64 15.42
C ILE A 31 -9.14 10.64 16.57
N LEU A 32 -9.04 9.36 16.22
CA LEU A 32 -8.71 8.31 17.17
C LEU A 32 -7.20 8.17 17.22
N THR A 33 -6.65 8.15 18.42
CA THR A 33 -5.20 8.15 18.64
C THR A 33 -4.75 7.04 19.57
N ARG A 34 -3.46 6.73 19.50
CA ARG A 34 -2.74 5.90 20.46
C ARG A 34 -1.58 6.70 21.05
N ALA A 35 -1.44 6.65 22.37
CA ALA A 35 -0.23 7.18 23.01
C ALA A 35 0.99 6.30 22.69
N VAL A 36 1.96 6.87 21.96
CA VAL A 36 3.27 6.25 21.69
C VAL A 36 4.35 7.20 22.17
N ALA A 37 5.21 6.74 23.09
CA ALA A 37 6.24 7.57 23.73
C ALA A 37 5.69 8.91 24.30
N GLY A 38 4.47 8.89 24.85
CA GLY A 38 3.81 10.07 25.43
C GLY A 38 3.19 11.03 24.41
N ARG A 39 3.18 10.71 23.11
CA ARG A 39 2.57 11.53 22.05
C ARG A 39 1.32 10.84 21.49
N PRO A 40 0.20 11.56 21.30
CA PRO A 40 -0.97 11.00 20.65
C PRO A 40 -0.72 10.89 19.15
N LEU A 41 -0.54 9.67 18.66
CA LEU A 41 -0.39 9.41 17.23
C LEU A 41 -1.73 8.99 16.60
N PRO A 42 -2.12 9.54 15.44
CA PRO A 42 -3.36 9.16 14.78
C PRO A 42 -3.39 7.69 14.36
N LEU A 43 -4.43 6.97 14.75
CA LEU A 43 -4.81 5.67 14.22
C LEU A 43 -5.80 5.80 13.06
N TYR A 44 -6.75 6.71 13.22
CA TYR A 44 -7.81 7.00 12.25
C TYR A 44 -8.24 8.46 12.35
N VAL A 45 -8.50 9.07 11.19
CA VAL A 45 -9.12 10.39 11.05
C VAL A 45 -10.43 10.21 10.28
N GLY A 46 -11.53 10.66 10.88
CA GLY A 46 -12.86 10.62 10.29
C GLY A 46 -13.50 11.99 10.24
N GLU A 47 -14.54 12.10 9.42
CA GLU A 47 -15.40 13.29 9.34
C GLU A 47 -16.86 12.86 9.22
N GLY A 48 -17.78 13.78 9.53
CA GLY A 48 -19.20 13.57 9.28
C GLY A 48 -20.00 14.83 9.48
N GLU A 49 -21.24 14.82 8.97
CA GLU A 49 -22.28 15.77 9.38
C GLU A 49 -22.76 15.52 10.82
N ASP A 50 -22.55 14.28 11.30
CA ASP A 50 -22.71 13.85 12.68
C ASP A 50 -21.48 13.01 13.05
N MET A 51 -20.55 13.59 13.81
CA MET A 51 -19.32 12.87 14.21
C MET A 51 -19.62 11.69 15.15
N ALA A 52 -20.67 11.77 15.98
CA ALA A 52 -21.05 10.69 16.87
C ALA A 52 -21.51 9.46 16.10
N ALA A 53 -22.37 9.66 15.10
CA ALA A 53 -22.83 8.61 14.21
C ALA A 53 -21.68 8.01 13.38
N ALA A 54 -20.84 8.86 12.78
CA ALA A 54 -19.70 8.41 11.98
C ALA A 54 -18.68 7.61 12.81
N LEU A 55 -18.42 8.01 14.06
CA LEU A 55 -17.56 7.27 14.97
C LEU A 55 -18.17 5.92 15.38
N ALA A 56 -19.48 5.87 15.64
CA ALA A 56 -20.17 4.62 15.95
C ALA A 56 -20.12 3.63 14.78
N ASP A 57 -20.36 4.09 13.54
CA ASP A 57 -20.25 3.29 12.33
C ASP A 57 -18.83 2.75 12.14
N PHE A 58 -17.83 3.60 12.38
CA PHE A 58 -16.42 3.19 12.36
C PHE A 58 -16.15 2.06 13.37
N HIS A 59 -16.58 2.21 14.62
CA HIS A 59 -16.38 1.17 15.64
C HIS A 59 -17.12 -0.12 15.31
N ALA A 60 -18.33 -0.05 14.77
CA ALA A 60 -19.09 -1.23 14.33
C ALA A 60 -18.36 -1.98 13.22
N ALA A 61 -17.78 -1.27 12.25
CA ALA A 61 -16.99 -1.86 11.16
C ALA A 61 -15.60 -2.36 11.60
N ASN A 62 -15.08 -1.86 12.73
CA ASN A 62 -13.72 -2.12 13.22
C ASN A 62 -13.72 -2.61 14.68
N ALA A 63 -14.60 -3.57 14.97
CA ALA A 63 -14.82 -4.06 16.34
C ALA A 63 -13.54 -4.62 16.99
N LYS A 64 -12.59 -5.14 16.21
CA LYS A 64 -11.32 -5.67 16.72
C LYS A 64 -10.35 -4.56 17.14
N GLU A 65 -10.44 -3.39 16.51
CA GLU A 65 -9.56 -2.25 16.70
C GLU A 65 -10.14 -1.19 17.64
N ALA A 66 -11.43 -1.29 18.00
CA ALA A 66 -12.13 -0.34 18.86
C ALA A 66 -11.46 -0.14 20.24
N GLY A 67 -10.77 -1.17 20.75
CA GLY A 67 -10.03 -1.11 22.03
C GLY A 67 -8.59 -0.62 21.93
N VAL A 68 -8.09 -0.31 20.73
CA VAL A 68 -6.69 0.09 20.54
C VAL A 68 -6.50 1.59 20.78
N ALA A 69 -7.48 2.41 20.37
CA ALA A 69 -7.47 3.84 20.60
C ALA A 69 -7.63 4.17 22.09
N ASP A 70 -6.80 5.07 22.60
CA ASP A 70 -6.85 5.58 23.99
C ASP A 70 -7.08 7.09 24.07
N GLY A 71 -7.21 7.75 22.92
CA GLY A 71 -7.57 9.16 22.84
C GLY A 71 -8.52 9.45 21.68
N LEU A 72 -9.46 10.36 21.93
CA LEU A 72 -10.36 10.94 20.94
C LEU A 72 -10.19 12.46 20.95
N PHE A 73 -10.06 13.03 19.76
CA PHE A 73 -9.90 14.46 19.55
C PHE A 73 -10.91 14.92 18.50
N VAL A 74 -11.56 16.07 18.69
CA VAL A 74 -12.62 16.57 17.80
C VAL A 74 -12.34 17.99 17.34
N LEU A 75 -12.86 18.32 16.16
CA LEU A 75 -12.77 19.65 15.57
C LEU A 75 -14.06 19.96 14.82
N ASP A 76 -14.85 20.91 15.35
CA ASP A 76 -16.05 21.40 14.68
C ASP A 76 -15.70 22.09 13.36
N ARG A 77 -16.34 21.64 12.27
CA ARG A 77 -16.17 22.19 10.92
C ARG A 77 -17.47 22.02 10.13
N PRO A 78 -18.31 23.06 10.06
CA PRO A 78 -19.62 22.95 9.41
C PRO A 78 -19.53 22.71 7.90
N MET A 79 -18.45 23.12 7.24
CA MET A 79 -18.33 23.03 5.79
C MET A 79 -17.68 21.72 5.33
N ALA A 80 -18.43 20.87 4.63
CA ALA A 80 -17.94 19.59 4.11
C ALA A 80 -16.64 19.69 3.30
N ARG A 81 -16.51 20.70 2.43
CA ARG A 81 -15.28 20.91 1.64
C ARG A 81 -14.05 21.17 2.52
N VAL A 82 -14.23 21.91 3.62
CA VAL A 82 -13.15 22.21 4.56
C VAL A 82 -12.78 20.95 5.34
N ARG A 83 -13.78 20.15 5.76
CA ARG A 83 -13.55 18.86 6.43
C ARG A 83 -12.71 17.92 5.58
N LEU A 84 -13.11 17.70 4.32
CA LEU A 84 -12.38 16.84 3.40
C LEU A 84 -10.94 17.32 3.17
N HIS A 85 -10.73 18.64 3.04
CA HIS A 85 -9.39 19.20 2.89
C HIS A 85 -8.51 18.97 4.13
N THR A 86 -9.05 19.24 5.34
CA THR A 86 -8.35 19.02 6.61
C THR A 86 -8.04 17.54 6.84
N LEU A 87 -9.01 16.65 6.61
CA LEU A 87 -8.82 15.20 6.70
C LEU A 87 -7.68 14.75 5.81
N ARG A 88 -7.69 15.17 4.54
CA ARG A 88 -6.65 14.83 3.56
C ARG A 88 -5.27 15.30 4.00
N ASP A 89 -5.13 16.52 4.50
CA ASP A 89 -3.84 17.05 4.94
C ASP A 89 -3.30 16.27 6.14
N ILE A 90 -4.14 15.97 7.13
CA ILE A 90 -3.74 15.19 8.30
C ILE A 90 -3.34 13.76 7.88
N VAL A 91 -4.17 13.07 7.11
CA VAL A 91 -3.88 11.71 6.64
C VAL A 91 -2.60 11.66 5.82
N SER A 92 -2.36 12.65 4.96
CA SER A 92 -1.15 12.75 4.15
C SER A 92 0.13 13.02 4.96
N ARG A 93 0.05 13.52 6.19
CA ARG A 93 1.22 13.84 7.02
C ARG A 93 1.52 12.80 8.08
N PHE A 94 0.49 12.09 8.56
CA PHE A 94 0.61 11.15 9.66
C PHE A 94 0.50 9.69 9.25
N ASP A 95 -0.01 9.42 8.04
CA ASP A 95 -0.20 8.06 7.51
C ASP A 95 -0.87 7.08 8.49
N PRO A 96 -2.07 7.40 9.03
CA PRO A 96 -2.71 6.59 10.05
C PRO A 96 -3.06 5.19 9.51
N PRO A 97 -2.75 4.09 10.23
CA PRO A 97 -2.87 2.71 9.73
C PRO A 97 -4.29 2.33 9.27
N LEU A 98 -5.33 2.94 9.84
CA LEU A 98 -6.74 2.65 9.54
C LEU A 98 -7.35 3.59 8.50
N ASN A 99 -6.66 4.65 8.11
CA ASN A 99 -7.00 5.37 6.88
C ASN A 99 -6.33 4.64 5.71
N VAL A 100 -7.04 4.50 4.59
CA VAL A 100 -6.50 3.87 3.37
C VAL A 100 -6.30 4.88 2.25
N GLU A 101 -7.15 5.91 2.19
CA GLU A 101 -7.08 6.96 1.17
C GLU A 101 -6.08 8.04 1.55
N HIS A 102 -5.45 8.68 0.57
CA HIS A 102 -4.62 9.88 0.75
C HIS A 102 -3.36 9.74 1.61
N ARG A 103 -3.01 8.52 2.02
CA ARG A 103 -1.73 8.20 2.65
C ARG A 103 -0.59 8.21 1.64
N LYS A 104 0.60 8.59 2.09
CA LYS A 104 1.84 8.66 1.32
C LYS A 104 2.89 7.64 1.76
N ALA A 105 2.74 7.05 2.94
CA ALA A 105 3.68 6.08 3.48
C ALA A 105 3.01 5.01 4.35
N PRO A 106 3.70 3.89 4.62
CA PRO A 106 3.33 2.98 5.71
C PRO A 106 3.25 3.73 7.04
N ALA A 107 2.42 3.23 7.95
CA ALA A 107 2.28 3.78 9.28
C ALA A 107 3.60 3.62 10.04
N ALA A 108 3.80 4.46 11.06
CA ALA A 108 4.93 4.31 11.98
C ALA A 108 4.96 2.87 12.54
N PRO A 109 6.13 2.21 12.63
CA PRO A 109 6.24 0.81 13.05
C PRO A 109 5.54 0.51 14.37
N GLU A 110 5.54 1.47 15.30
CA GLU A 110 4.89 1.36 16.60
C GLU A 110 3.37 1.27 16.49
N LEU A 111 2.77 1.93 15.49
CA LEU A 111 1.35 1.83 15.22
C LEU A 111 1.01 0.58 14.41
N ALA A 112 1.84 0.23 13.43
CA ALA A 112 1.68 -0.97 12.62
C ALA A 112 1.82 -2.27 13.44
N ALA A 113 2.51 -2.22 14.58
CA ALA A 113 2.58 -3.31 15.54
C ALA A 113 1.31 -3.46 16.40
N LEU A 114 0.50 -2.40 16.52
CA LEU A 114 -0.71 -2.36 17.35
C LEU A 114 -1.99 -2.58 16.55
N VAL A 115 -1.98 -2.20 15.28
CA VAL A 115 -3.11 -2.31 14.37
C VAL A 115 -2.62 -2.78 13.01
N GLU A 116 -3.37 -3.65 12.35
CA GLU A 116 -3.10 -4.01 10.95
C GLU A 116 -3.01 -2.76 10.09
N ASP A 117 -1.84 -2.52 9.47
CA ASP A 117 -1.67 -1.39 8.57
C ASP A 117 -2.37 -1.68 7.24
N ARG A 118 -3.65 -1.31 7.17
CA ARG A 118 -4.49 -1.54 6.00
C ARG A 118 -4.09 -0.68 4.80
N GLY A 119 -3.28 0.37 5.01
CA GLY A 119 -2.67 1.15 3.94
C GLY A 119 -1.31 0.61 3.46
N ALA A 120 -0.57 -0.14 4.29
CA ALA A 120 0.72 -0.73 3.90
C ALA A 120 0.60 -1.74 2.75
N GLY A 121 -0.54 -2.44 2.64
CA GLY A 121 -0.79 -3.44 1.59
C GLY A 121 -1.32 -2.88 0.26
N LEU A 122 -1.65 -1.59 0.21
CA LEU A 122 -2.32 -0.94 -0.94
C LEU A 122 -1.51 0.24 -1.52
N GLY A 123 -0.51 0.74 -0.79
CA GLY A 123 0.19 2.02 -1.02
C GLY A 123 1.15 2.12 -2.20
N GLY A 124 0.95 1.36 -3.29
CA GLY A 124 1.78 1.49 -4.48
C GLY A 124 1.08 2.04 -5.74
N LEU A 125 -0.24 2.02 -5.84
CA LEU A 125 -0.88 1.88 -7.17
C LEU A 125 -2.12 2.73 -7.42
N ASN A 126 -2.77 3.19 -6.36
CA ASN A 126 -3.79 4.22 -6.39
C ASN A 126 -3.19 5.30 -5.49
N GLU A 127 -2.79 6.49 -5.92
CA GLU A 127 -3.58 7.48 -6.63
C GLU A 127 -2.63 8.56 -7.19
N GLN A 128 -2.85 8.99 -8.43
CA GLN A 128 -2.68 10.41 -8.80
C GLN A 128 -4.09 11.01 -8.87
N PRO A 129 -4.64 11.57 -7.78
CA PRO A 129 -6.02 12.05 -7.77
C PRO A 129 -6.09 13.46 -8.36
N GLY A 130 -6.69 13.58 -9.55
CA GLY A 130 -6.97 14.88 -10.18
C GLY A 130 -7.46 14.81 -11.63
N ALA A 131 -7.10 13.76 -12.37
CA ALA A 131 -7.66 13.50 -13.70
C ALA A 131 -8.55 12.26 -13.65
N ALA A 132 -9.76 12.35 -14.22
CA ALA A 132 -10.60 11.20 -14.44
C ALA A 132 -9.79 10.14 -15.21
N LEU A 133 -9.66 8.93 -14.66
CA LEU A 133 -9.11 7.81 -15.42
C LEU A 133 -10.11 7.46 -16.51
N SER A 134 -9.79 7.82 -17.76
CA SER A 134 -10.46 7.28 -18.93
C SER A 134 -9.69 6.04 -19.38
N VAL A 135 -10.18 4.86 -18.98
CA VAL A 135 -9.67 3.56 -19.42
C VAL A 135 -10.83 2.56 -19.44
N THR A 136 -10.86 1.69 -20.43
CA THR A 136 -11.90 0.68 -20.65
C THR A 136 -11.29 -0.72 -20.69
N GLU A 137 -12.13 -1.76 -20.58
CA GLU A 137 -11.66 -3.15 -20.72
C GLU A 137 -11.02 -3.42 -22.09
N ASP A 138 -11.48 -2.74 -23.14
CA ASP A 138 -10.91 -2.85 -24.48
C ASP A 138 -9.52 -2.21 -24.55
N ASP A 139 -9.29 -1.11 -23.83
CA ASP A 139 -7.95 -0.50 -23.71
C ASP A 139 -6.99 -1.45 -22.99
N LEU A 140 -7.46 -2.12 -21.94
CA LEU A 140 -6.67 -3.11 -21.21
C LEU A 140 -6.37 -4.34 -22.08
N LYS A 141 -7.34 -4.80 -22.88
CA LYS A 141 -7.12 -5.86 -23.86
C LYS A 141 -6.05 -5.48 -24.87
N ARG A 142 -6.17 -4.29 -25.48
CA ARG A 142 -5.19 -3.76 -26.44
C ARG A 142 -3.80 -3.61 -25.82
N LEU A 143 -3.71 -3.14 -24.58
CA LEU A 143 -2.45 -3.02 -23.84
C LEU A 143 -1.79 -4.38 -23.70
N VAL A 144 -2.52 -5.38 -23.20
CA VAL A 144 -2.00 -6.72 -22.94
C VAL A 144 -1.56 -7.39 -24.25
N GLU A 145 -2.40 -7.40 -25.28
CA GLU A 145 -2.10 -8.02 -26.56
C GLU A 145 -0.89 -7.35 -27.24
N SER A 146 -0.85 -6.01 -27.26
CA SER A 146 0.26 -5.27 -27.87
C SER A 146 1.57 -5.49 -27.13
N PHE A 147 1.53 -5.47 -25.80
CA PHE A 147 2.71 -5.63 -24.96
C PHE A 147 3.30 -7.02 -25.12
N TYR A 148 2.48 -8.07 -25.00
CA TYR A 148 2.97 -9.44 -25.11
C TYR A 148 3.33 -9.82 -26.54
N GLY A 149 2.71 -9.23 -27.56
CA GLY A 149 3.17 -9.37 -28.94
C GLY A 149 4.62 -8.89 -29.11
N ARG A 150 4.96 -7.72 -28.54
CA ARG A 150 6.35 -7.21 -28.53
C ARG A 150 7.27 -8.07 -27.68
N ALA A 151 6.84 -8.43 -26.48
CA ALA A 151 7.65 -9.17 -25.53
C ALA A 151 7.95 -10.61 -26.00
N ALA A 152 7.03 -11.25 -26.72
CA ALA A 152 7.24 -12.55 -27.33
C ALA A 152 8.22 -12.51 -28.52
N ALA A 153 8.23 -11.41 -29.27
CA ALA A 153 9.15 -11.20 -30.39
C ALA A 153 10.54 -10.70 -29.96
N ASP A 154 10.69 -10.23 -28.72
CA ASP A 154 11.95 -9.71 -28.20
C ASP A 154 12.99 -10.83 -28.03
N PRO A 155 14.24 -10.67 -28.51
CA PRO A 155 15.26 -11.73 -28.43
C PRO A 155 15.64 -12.14 -26.99
N LEU A 156 15.52 -11.24 -26.01
CA LEU A 156 15.88 -11.52 -24.62
C LEU A 156 14.69 -12.11 -23.85
N LEU A 157 13.48 -11.58 -24.07
CA LEU A 157 12.29 -12.02 -23.33
C LEU A 157 11.53 -13.18 -23.97
N GLY A 158 11.52 -13.25 -25.31
CA GLY A 158 10.78 -14.24 -26.09
C GLY A 158 11.05 -15.69 -25.64
N PRO A 159 12.32 -16.11 -25.44
CA PRO A 159 12.62 -17.46 -24.94
C PRO A 159 12.08 -17.76 -23.53
N VAL A 160 11.93 -16.74 -22.68
CA VAL A 160 11.33 -16.91 -21.34
C VAL A 160 9.84 -17.19 -21.49
N PHE A 161 9.14 -16.39 -22.29
CA PHE A 161 7.70 -16.55 -22.51
C PHE A 161 7.33 -17.82 -23.26
N ALA A 162 8.10 -18.18 -24.29
CA ALA A 162 7.88 -19.41 -25.06
C ALA A 162 7.96 -20.68 -24.18
N ARG A 163 8.78 -20.65 -23.12
CA ARG A 163 8.87 -21.74 -22.13
C ARG A 163 7.76 -21.68 -21.09
N ALA A 164 7.38 -20.48 -20.67
CA ALA A 164 6.50 -20.27 -19.51
C ALA A 164 5.00 -20.28 -19.85
N ILE A 165 4.63 -19.92 -21.08
CA ILE A 165 3.23 -19.70 -21.49
C ILE A 165 2.85 -20.70 -22.57
N PRO A 166 2.24 -21.84 -22.20
CA PRO A 166 1.71 -22.80 -23.17
C PRO A 166 0.35 -22.37 -23.75
N ASP A 167 -0.43 -21.59 -23.01
CA ASP A 167 -1.73 -21.05 -23.44
C ASP A 167 -1.72 -19.52 -23.40
N TRP A 168 -1.55 -18.92 -24.57
CA TRP A 168 -1.54 -17.47 -24.73
C TRP A 168 -2.90 -16.83 -24.47
N ALA A 169 -4.00 -17.50 -24.86
CA ALA A 169 -5.33 -16.93 -24.68
C ALA A 169 -5.70 -16.84 -23.19
N GLY A 170 -5.44 -17.91 -22.44
CA GLY A 170 -5.62 -17.91 -20.98
C GLY A 170 -4.70 -16.91 -20.28
N HIS A 171 -3.43 -16.81 -20.71
CA HIS A 171 -2.50 -15.83 -20.14
C HIS A 171 -2.96 -14.39 -20.34
N TYR A 172 -3.45 -14.04 -21.54
CA TYR A 172 -4.01 -12.70 -21.79
C TYR A 172 -5.18 -12.38 -20.88
N GLN A 173 -6.11 -13.32 -20.68
CA GLN A 173 -7.24 -13.13 -19.77
C GLN A 173 -6.79 -12.89 -18.31
N ILE A 174 -5.81 -13.65 -17.83
CA ILE A 174 -5.26 -13.50 -16.47
C ILE A 174 -4.67 -12.09 -16.31
N VAL A 175 -3.84 -11.65 -17.26
CA VAL A 175 -3.15 -10.35 -17.16
C VAL A 175 -4.11 -9.18 -17.40
N GLN A 176 -5.11 -9.34 -18.27
CA GLN A 176 -6.19 -8.35 -18.43
C GLN A 176 -6.97 -8.20 -17.13
N ASN A 177 -7.35 -9.30 -16.46
CA ASN A 177 -8.04 -9.23 -15.18
C ASN A 177 -7.17 -8.57 -14.09
N PHE A 178 -5.86 -8.81 -14.09
CA PHE A 178 -4.93 -8.13 -13.21
C PHE A 178 -4.95 -6.61 -13.42
N TRP A 179 -4.92 -6.15 -14.68
CA TRP A 179 -5.00 -4.72 -14.99
C TRP A 179 -6.38 -4.13 -14.71
N SER A 180 -7.44 -4.88 -14.94
CA SER A 180 -8.80 -4.46 -14.62
C SER A 180 -8.97 -4.26 -13.12
N ARG A 181 -8.43 -5.16 -12.28
CA ARG A 181 -8.38 -4.94 -10.84
C ARG A 181 -7.56 -3.71 -10.48
N THR A 182 -6.42 -3.52 -11.14
CA THR A 182 -5.46 -2.46 -10.80
C THR A 182 -5.94 -1.06 -11.21
N LEU A 183 -6.52 -0.90 -12.39
CA LEU A 183 -6.88 0.41 -12.96
C LEU A 183 -8.38 0.71 -12.87
N LEU A 184 -9.23 -0.33 -12.86
CA LEU A 184 -10.69 -0.21 -12.82
C LEU A 184 -11.30 -0.69 -11.49
N GLY A 185 -10.49 -1.21 -10.55
CA GLY A 185 -10.96 -1.65 -9.23
C GLY A 185 -11.83 -2.90 -9.24
N THR A 186 -11.80 -3.70 -10.30
CA THR A 186 -12.61 -4.93 -10.37
C THR A 186 -12.07 -6.04 -9.49
N THR A 187 -12.89 -7.05 -9.21
CA THR A 187 -12.54 -8.19 -8.34
C THR A 187 -12.16 -9.46 -9.10
N ARG A 188 -11.98 -9.39 -10.43
CA ARG A 188 -11.79 -10.57 -11.30
C ARG A 188 -10.42 -11.23 -11.21
N TYR A 189 -9.45 -10.58 -10.57
CA TYR A 189 -8.11 -11.13 -10.35
C TYR A 189 -7.88 -11.43 -8.87
N SER A 190 -7.54 -12.68 -8.57
CA SER A 190 -7.21 -13.17 -7.21
C SER A 190 -5.85 -13.87 -7.13
N GLY A 191 -5.04 -13.79 -8.18
CA GLY A 191 -3.75 -14.46 -8.25
C GLY A 191 -2.67 -13.82 -7.36
N MET A 192 -1.56 -14.55 -7.22
CA MET A 192 -0.34 -14.11 -6.52
C MET A 192 0.78 -13.89 -7.54
N PRO A 193 0.95 -12.66 -8.09
CA PRO A 193 1.90 -12.39 -9.15
C PRO A 193 3.32 -12.88 -8.84
N PHE A 194 3.87 -12.55 -7.68
CA PHE A 194 5.25 -12.90 -7.32
C PHE A 194 5.52 -14.40 -7.37
N ALA A 195 4.63 -15.21 -6.79
CA ALA A 195 4.78 -16.67 -6.74
C ALA A 195 4.90 -17.31 -8.13
N ALA A 196 4.20 -16.77 -9.13
CA ALA A 196 4.26 -17.26 -10.51
C ALA A 196 5.60 -16.97 -11.21
N HIS A 197 6.38 -16.00 -10.72
CA HIS A 197 7.65 -15.59 -11.34
C HIS A 197 8.88 -16.28 -10.74
N ILE A 198 8.75 -16.87 -9.54
CA ILE A 198 9.81 -17.63 -8.85
C ILE A 198 10.44 -18.73 -9.73
N PRO A 199 9.69 -19.62 -10.41
CA PRO A 199 10.29 -20.74 -11.14
C PRO A 199 10.93 -20.34 -12.48
N LEU A 200 10.79 -19.07 -12.92
CA LEU A 200 11.12 -18.68 -14.29
C LEU A 200 12.62 -18.43 -14.54
N GLN A 201 13.46 -18.52 -13.50
CA GLN A 201 14.91 -18.27 -13.57
C GLN A 201 15.22 -16.90 -14.23
N LEU A 202 14.49 -15.88 -13.79
CA LEU A 202 14.67 -14.51 -14.29
C LEU A 202 16.02 -13.95 -13.84
N LYS A 203 16.44 -12.89 -14.52
CA LYS A 203 17.68 -12.15 -14.29
C LYS A 203 17.35 -10.66 -14.31
N PRO A 204 18.15 -9.79 -13.68
CA PRO A 204 17.87 -8.34 -13.65
C PRO A 204 17.66 -7.74 -15.05
N GLU A 205 18.43 -8.18 -16.05
CA GLU A 205 18.30 -7.76 -17.46
C GLU A 205 16.92 -8.05 -18.07
N HIS A 206 16.26 -9.15 -17.69
CA HIS A 206 14.89 -9.43 -18.11
C HIS A 206 13.91 -8.38 -17.56
N PHE A 207 14.05 -8.00 -16.28
CA PHE A 207 13.20 -6.98 -15.66
C PHE A 207 13.38 -5.62 -16.32
N THR A 208 14.63 -5.20 -16.54
CA THR A 208 14.94 -3.93 -17.22
C THR A 208 14.30 -3.89 -18.60
N ARG A 209 14.45 -4.95 -19.40
CA ARG A 209 13.90 -4.99 -20.76
C ARG A 209 12.37 -5.05 -20.76
N TRP A 210 11.77 -5.85 -19.88
CA TRP A 210 10.32 -5.98 -19.74
C TRP A 210 9.68 -4.64 -19.39
N VAL A 211 10.25 -3.91 -18.40
CA VAL A 211 9.74 -2.60 -17.97
C VAL A 211 9.88 -1.57 -19.09
N ALA A 212 10.99 -1.58 -19.83
CA ALA A 212 11.18 -0.68 -20.98
C ALA A 212 10.10 -0.88 -22.06
N LEU A 213 9.88 -2.12 -22.49
CA LEU A 213 8.85 -2.46 -23.48
C LEU A 213 7.43 -2.13 -22.98
N PHE A 214 7.17 -2.35 -21.70
CA PHE A 214 5.87 -2.03 -21.12
C PHE A 214 5.61 -0.53 -21.13
N LYS A 215 6.61 0.29 -20.77
CA LYS A 215 6.51 1.75 -20.80
C LYS A 215 6.19 2.28 -22.19
N GLU A 216 6.92 1.80 -23.20
CA GLU A 216 6.67 2.15 -24.61
C GLU A 216 5.23 1.80 -25.01
N THR A 217 4.80 0.56 -24.72
CA THR A 217 3.46 0.11 -25.08
C THR A 217 2.36 0.87 -24.35
N ALA A 218 2.52 1.12 -23.05
CA ALA A 218 1.53 1.84 -22.25
C ALA A 218 1.34 3.29 -22.72
N ALA A 219 2.43 3.97 -23.07
CA ALA A 219 2.39 5.33 -23.59
C ALA A 219 1.73 5.43 -24.99
N GLU A 220 1.79 4.37 -25.79
CA GLU A 220 1.14 4.31 -27.11
C GLU A 220 -0.35 3.93 -27.04
N VAL A 221 -0.73 3.08 -26.08
CA VAL A 221 -2.07 2.47 -26.05
C VAL A 221 -3.04 3.20 -25.13
N LEU A 222 -2.56 3.72 -24.01
CA LEU A 222 -3.38 4.32 -22.96
C LEU A 222 -3.28 5.84 -22.95
N GLU A 223 -4.33 6.48 -22.45
CA GLU A 223 -4.28 7.91 -22.13
C GLU A 223 -3.19 8.22 -21.08
N PRO A 224 -2.56 9.40 -21.12
CA PRO A 224 -1.35 9.71 -20.33
C PRO A 224 -1.46 9.40 -18.84
N VAL A 225 -2.63 9.66 -18.25
CA VAL A 225 -2.89 9.42 -16.82
C VAL A 225 -2.97 7.92 -16.52
N ALA A 226 -3.64 7.14 -17.37
CA ALA A 226 -3.73 5.70 -17.23
C ALA A 226 -2.38 5.03 -17.49
N ALA A 227 -1.65 5.47 -18.52
CA ALA A 227 -0.29 5.04 -18.82
C ALA A 227 0.65 5.27 -17.63
N ALA A 228 0.66 6.48 -17.05
CA ALA A 228 1.51 6.80 -15.91
C ALA A 228 1.22 5.90 -14.70
N ARG A 229 -0.04 5.61 -14.40
CA ARG A 229 -0.41 4.68 -13.31
C ARG A 229 0.02 3.24 -13.59
N ALA A 230 -0.19 2.75 -14.81
CA ALA A 230 0.26 1.42 -15.21
C ALA A 230 1.79 1.29 -15.15
N ILE A 231 2.52 2.32 -15.57
CA ILE A 231 3.98 2.35 -15.52
C ILE A 231 4.49 2.31 -14.07
N ALA A 232 3.95 3.16 -13.20
CA ALA A 232 4.32 3.17 -11.79
C ALA A 232 4.06 1.80 -11.14
N LYS A 233 2.95 1.13 -11.48
CA LYS A 233 2.63 -0.23 -11.04
C LYS A 233 3.73 -1.23 -11.39
N VAL A 234 4.15 -1.25 -12.66
CA VAL A 234 5.14 -2.24 -13.10
C VAL A 234 6.54 -1.97 -12.56
N GLU A 235 6.93 -0.70 -12.41
CA GLU A 235 8.22 -0.33 -11.81
C GLU A 235 8.28 -0.78 -10.35
N HIS A 236 7.21 -0.55 -9.60
CA HIS A 236 7.10 -1.01 -8.23
C HIS A 236 7.15 -2.54 -8.13
N MET A 237 6.36 -3.25 -8.94
CA MET A 237 6.39 -4.72 -8.96
C MET A 237 7.76 -5.27 -9.34
N SER A 238 8.41 -4.68 -10.34
CA SER A 238 9.76 -5.05 -10.76
C SER A 238 10.75 -4.88 -9.62
N THR A 239 10.68 -3.77 -8.87
CA THR A 239 11.51 -3.53 -7.69
C THR A 239 11.28 -4.60 -6.61
N CYS A 240 10.02 -4.87 -6.25
CA CYS A 240 9.68 -5.87 -5.25
C CYS A 240 10.10 -7.29 -5.65
N PHE A 241 9.89 -7.66 -6.92
CA PHE A 241 10.23 -8.99 -7.41
C PHE A 241 11.74 -9.19 -7.45
N GLN A 242 12.49 -8.18 -7.91
CA GLN A 242 13.95 -8.23 -7.90
C GLN A 242 14.50 -8.34 -6.48
N ALA A 243 13.94 -7.59 -5.51
CA ALA A 243 14.33 -7.71 -4.11
C ALA A 243 14.09 -9.12 -3.54
N GLY A 244 13.01 -9.78 -3.95
CA GLY A 244 12.69 -11.15 -3.52
C GLY A 244 13.48 -12.25 -4.24
N LEU A 245 13.83 -12.05 -5.51
CA LEU A 245 14.55 -13.05 -6.34
C LEU A 245 16.07 -12.91 -6.25
N PHE A 246 16.56 -11.71 -5.96
CA PHE A 246 17.99 -11.39 -5.86
C PHE A 246 18.27 -10.70 -4.52
N PRO A 247 18.04 -11.38 -3.38
CA PRO A 247 18.37 -10.80 -2.09
C PRO A 247 19.87 -10.47 -2.06
N PRO A 248 20.27 -9.33 -1.48
CA PRO A 248 21.68 -9.04 -1.30
C PRO A 248 22.33 -10.17 -0.51
N ASP A 249 23.59 -10.48 -0.85
CA ASP A 249 24.39 -11.46 -0.15
C ASP A 249 24.61 -10.96 1.29
N LEU A 250 23.69 -11.33 2.19
CA LEU A 250 23.84 -11.11 3.63
C LEU A 250 24.92 -12.09 4.08
N GLY A 251 26.18 -11.63 3.99
CA GLY A 251 27.40 -12.43 4.04
C GLY A 251 27.30 -13.75 4.81
N ALA A 252 27.61 -14.83 4.10
CA ALA A 252 28.20 -16.03 4.67
C ALA A 252 29.52 -15.64 5.37
N GLY A 253 29.40 -15.21 6.62
CA GLY A 253 30.48 -14.60 7.38
C GLY A 253 30.25 -14.71 8.87
N HIS A 254 29.84 -15.87 9.37
CA HIS A 254 30.03 -16.29 10.77
C HIS A 254 30.31 -17.80 10.83
N ALA A 255 31.59 -18.12 10.74
CA ALA A 255 32.31 -19.23 11.39
C ALA A 255 31.59 -20.58 11.56
N HIS A 256 31.85 -21.52 10.65
CA HIS A 256 32.09 -22.92 11.03
C HIS A 256 33.56 -23.06 11.43
N GLY A 257 33.92 -22.46 12.56
CA GLY A 257 35.18 -22.72 13.24
C GLY A 257 35.08 -24.07 13.91
N VAL A 258 35.75 -25.06 13.35
CA VAL A 258 35.99 -26.38 13.95
C VAL A 258 36.48 -26.16 15.38
N HIS A 259 35.70 -26.60 16.36
CA HIS A 259 36.13 -26.73 17.75
C HIS A 259 37.15 -27.88 17.79
N PRO A 260 38.44 -27.66 18.13
CA PRO A 260 39.31 -28.77 18.45
C PRO A 260 38.89 -29.33 19.81
N GLN A 261 38.57 -30.61 19.84
CA GLN A 261 38.30 -31.37 21.05
C GLN A 261 39.56 -31.39 21.93
N PRO A 262 39.46 -31.14 23.25
CA PRO A 262 40.63 -31.23 24.12
C PRO A 262 41.05 -32.70 24.27
N ALA A 263 42.32 -32.99 23.97
CA ALA A 263 42.92 -34.29 24.21
C ALA A 263 42.98 -34.57 25.72
N HIS A 264 42.35 -35.66 26.16
CA HIS A 264 42.59 -36.23 27.48
C HIS A 264 43.98 -36.90 27.50
N PRO A 265 44.77 -36.73 28.58
CA PRO A 265 46.04 -37.43 28.73
C PRO A 265 45.78 -38.88 29.15
N HIS A 266 46.16 -39.84 28.31
CA HIS A 266 46.35 -41.22 28.75
C HIS A 266 47.76 -41.37 29.32
N ALA A 267 47.82 -41.82 30.56
CA ALA A 267 49.00 -42.34 31.23
C ALA A 267 49.55 -43.58 30.50
N GLY A 268 50.88 -43.70 30.46
CA GLY A 268 51.60 -44.85 29.93
C GLY A 268 52.94 -44.46 29.33
#